data_AF-A0A059CGR3-F1
#
_entry.id   AF-A0A059CGR3-F1
#
_cell.length_a   1.000
_cell.length_b   1.000
_cell.length_c   1.000
_cell.angle_alpha   90.00
_cell.angle_beta   90.00
_cell.angle_gamma   90.00
#
_symmetry.space_group_name_H-M   'P 1'
#
loop_
_entity.id
_entity.type
_entity.pdbx_description
1 polymer ?
#
loop_
_entity_poly.entity_id
_entity_poly.type
_entity_poly.pdbx_seq_one_letter_code
_entity_poly.pdbx_strand_id
1 'polypeptide(L)'
;MLSIVFVLLLSTLGYGDQSFSTTGGRIFAVFWILASTICVGRFFFYLAVLYTGSRQRSFTKWVLTRNLTFSDLEAADLDDDKVVSAAEFVVYKLQEMGKISQEDVTAILERLQNLDVDRSGTLTTSDLIHFRN
;
A
#
# COMPACT_ATOMS: atom_id res chain seq x y z
N MET A 1 25.60 2.60 -24.76
CA MET A 1 26.75 2.14 -23.93
C MET A 1 26.40 1.03 -22.93
N LEU A 2 25.12 0.87 -22.56
CA LEU A 2 24.59 -0.35 -21.90
C LEU A 2 24.78 -1.63 -22.76
N SER A 3 24.83 -1.45 -24.08
CA SER A 3 24.94 -2.56 -25.04
C SER A 3 26.31 -3.22 -25.08
N ILE A 4 27.40 -2.54 -24.72
CA ILE A 4 28.75 -3.09 -24.98
C ILE A 4 29.07 -4.26 -24.03
N VAL A 5 28.80 -4.12 -22.74
CA VAL A 5 29.07 -5.19 -21.76
C VAL A 5 28.09 -6.36 -21.89
N PHE A 6 26.83 -6.08 -22.24
CA PHE A 6 25.82 -7.12 -22.47
C PHE A 6 26.10 -7.92 -23.75
N VAL A 7 26.54 -7.26 -24.83
CA VAL A 7 27.00 -7.93 -26.06
C VAL A 7 28.24 -8.78 -25.79
N LEU A 8 29.22 -8.29 -25.04
CA LEU A 8 30.46 -9.03 -24.71
C LEU A 8 30.22 -10.33 -23.92
N LEU A 9 29.18 -10.37 -23.07
CA LEU A 9 28.79 -11.55 -22.29
C LEU A 9 27.95 -12.55 -23.08
N LEU A 10 27.04 -12.07 -23.94
CA LEU A 10 26.13 -12.94 -24.71
C LEU A 10 26.77 -13.52 -25.98
N SER A 11 27.69 -12.80 -26.63
CA SER A 11 28.22 -13.20 -27.93
C SER A 11 29.32 -14.26 -27.84
N THR A 12 29.45 -14.97 -26.71
CA THR A 12 30.46 -16.01 -26.46
C THR A 12 31.89 -15.57 -26.85
N LEU A 13 32.16 -14.26 -26.84
CA LEU A 13 33.43 -13.72 -27.33
C LEU A 13 34.58 -14.05 -26.40
N GLY A 14 34.29 -14.51 -25.17
CA GLY A 14 35.26 -15.16 -24.32
C GLY A 14 36.55 -14.36 -24.20
N TYR A 15 36.47 -13.07 -23.88
CA TYR A 15 37.66 -12.36 -23.39
C TYR A 15 37.94 -12.80 -21.95
N GLY A 16 38.33 -14.07 -21.82
CA GLY A 16 38.98 -14.63 -20.65
C GLY A 16 40.42 -14.14 -20.45
N ASP A 17 40.86 -13.08 -21.15
CA ASP A 17 42.26 -12.61 -21.10
C ASP A 17 42.43 -11.08 -21.14
N GLN A 18 41.42 -10.32 -20.70
CA GLN A 18 41.69 -8.95 -20.23
C GLN A 18 41.30 -8.87 -18.76
N SER A 19 41.87 -9.80 -17.98
CA SER A 19 42.01 -9.59 -16.55
C SER A 19 42.72 -8.25 -16.39
N PHE A 20 42.03 -7.25 -15.87
CA PHE A 20 42.62 -5.99 -15.44
C PHE A 20 43.80 -6.31 -14.51
N SER A 21 45.00 -6.37 -15.08
CA SER A 21 46.23 -6.72 -14.38
C SER A 21 46.66 -5.56 -13.46
N THR A 22 46.10 -4.37 -13.70
CA THR A 22 46.26 -3.17 -12.89
C THR A 22 45.25 -3.09 -11.74
N THR A 23 45.74 -2.85 -10.52
CA THR A 23 44.96 -2.74 -9.27
C THR A 23 43.78 -1.76 -9.39
N GLY A 24 43.94 -0.65 -10.12
CA GLY A 24 42.87 0.34 -10.33
C GLY A 24 41.70 -0.16 -11.17
N GLY A 25 41.96 -0.99 -12.19
CA GLY A 25 40.90 -1.57 -13.03
C GLY A 25 40.02 -2.55 -12.26
N ARG A 26 40.59 -3.26 -11.29
CA ARG A 26 39.85 -4.19 -10.40
C ARG A 26 38.87 -3.44 -9.50
N ILE A 27 39.31 -2.35 -8.89
CA ILE A 27 38.45 -1.51 -8.03
C ILE A 27 37.31 -0.91 -8.87
N PHE A 28 37.62 -0.38 -10.05
CA PHE A 28 36.62 0.14 -10.98
C PHE A 28 35.60 -0.94 -11.39
N ALA A 29 36.06 -2.16 -11.68
CA ALA A 29 35.19 -3.27 -12.05
C ALA A 29 34.22 -3.66 -10.91
N VAL A 30 34.66 -3.66 -9.65
CA VAL A 30 33.80 -3.95 -8.51
C VAL A 30 32.67 -2.92 -8.37
N PHE A 31 33.00 -1.62 -8.41
CA PHE A 31 31.98 -0.57 -8.38
C PHE A 31 31.04 -0.65 -9.58
N TRP A 32 31.57 -1.00 -10.75
CA TRP A 32 30.79 -1.15 -11.98
C TRP A 32 29.81 -2.33 -11.91
N ILE A 33 30.25 -3.48 -11.40
CA ILE A 33 29.39 -4.66 -11.22
C ILE A 33 28.28 -4.36 -10.20
N LEU A 34 28.62 -3.72 -9.08
CA LEU A 34 27.63 -3.31 -8.07
C LEU A 34 26.60 -2.34 -8.66
N ALA A 35 27.05 -1.30 -9.37
CA ALA A 35 26.16 -0.35 -10.03
C ALA A 35 25.24 -1.03 -11.06
N SER A 36 25.78 -1.97 -11.83
CA SER A 36 25.01 -2.75 -12.82
C SER A 36 23.95 -3.62 -12.15
N THR A 37 24.32 -4.37 -11.10
CA THR A 37 23.37 -5.23 -10.36
C THR A 37 22.26 -4.41 -9.71
N ILE A 38 22.58 -3.24 -9.14
CA ILE A 38 21.57 -2.32 -8.58
C ILE A 38 20.65 -1.79 -9.69
N CYS A 39 21.20 -1.38 -10.83
CA CYS A 39 20.42 -0.90 -11.97
C CYS A 39 19.44 -1.97 -12.49
N VAL A 40 19.91 -3.20 -12.66
CA VAL A 40 19.11 -4.33 -13.12
C VAL A 40 18.04 -4.71 -12.09
N GLY A 41 18.41 -4.79 -10.79
CA GLY A 41 17.47 -5.05 -9.71
C GLY A 41 16.36 -3.99 -9.63
N ARG A 42 16.71 -2.71 -9.80
CA ARG A 42 15.74 -1.60 -9.85
C ARG A 42 14.83 -1.70 -11.07
N PHE A 43 15.35 -2.08 -12.24
CA PHE A 43 14.56 -2.27 -13.45
C PHE A 43 13.53 -3.40 -13.28
N PHE A 44 13.96 -4.56 -12.76
CA PHE A 44 13.05 -5.67 -12.48
C PHE A 44 12.05 -5.32 -11.39
N PHE A 45 12.46 -4.62 -10.34
CA PHE A 45 11.54 -4.14 -9.32
C PHE A 45 10.52 -3.17 -9.89
N TYR A 46 10.94 -2.23 -10.75
CA TYR A 46 10.02 -1.31 -11.40
C TYR A 46 9.08 -2.04 -12.37
N LEU A 47 9.58 -3.01 -13.13
CA LEU A 47 8.76 -3.84 -14.01
C LEU A 47 7.76 -4.69 -13.21
N ALA A 48 8.20 -5.29 -12.10
CA ALA A 48 7.34 -6.02 -11.18
C ALA A 48 6.31 -5.10 -10.51
N VAL A 49 6.68 -3.87 -10.15
CA VAL A 49 5.77 -2.84 -9.64
C VAL A 49 4.85 -2.30 -10.73
N LEU A 50 5.24 -2.25 -12.00
CA LEU A 50 4.33 -1.91 -13.09
C LEU A 50 3.34 -3.06 -13.35
N TYR A 51 3.84 -4.29 -13.33
CA TYR A 51 3.05 -5.50 -13.52
C TYR A 51 2.06 -5.73 -12.35
N THR A 52 2.50 -5.56 -11.11
CA THR A 52 1.72 -5.80 -9.89
C THR A 52 1.07 -4.54 -9.32
N GLY A 53 1.68 -3.36 -9.48
CA GLY A 53 1.24 -2.10 -8.87
C GLY A 53 0.05 -1.43 -9.55
N SER A 54 -0.31 -1.86 -10.76
CA SER A 54 -1.62 -1.53 -11.34
C SER A 54 -2.77 -2.18 -10.55
N ARG A 55 -2.54 -3.34 -9.92
CA ARG A 55 -3.59 -4.12 -9.25
C ARG A 55 -4.03 -3.49 -7.93
N GLN A 56 -3.10 -2.94 -7.15
CA GLN A 56 -3.44 -2.29 -5.88
C GLN A 56 -4.27 -1.02 -6.08
N ARG A 57 -3.89 -0.17 -7.05
CA ARG A 57 -4.60 1.09 -7.33
C ARG A 57 -5.92 0.86 -8.06
N SER A 58 -5.96 -0.14 -8.95
CA SER A 58 -7.18 -0.49 -9.67
C SER A 58 -8.19 -1.19 -8.76
N PHE A 59 -7.75 -1.97 -7.78
CA PHE A 59 -8.64 -2.57 -6.78
C PHE A 59 -9.34 -1.50 -5.94
N THR A 60 -8.58 -0.55 -5.37
CA THR A 60 -9.14 0.58 -4.63
C THR A 60 -10.11 1.41 -5.49
N LYS A 61 -9.75 1.68 -6.75
CA LYS A 61 -10.61 2.44 -7.68
C LYS A 61 -11.86 1.67 -8.10
N TRP A 62 -11.75 0.36 -8.30
CA TRP A 62 -12.89 -0.51 -8.64
C TRP A 62 -13.87 -0.63 -7.46
N VAL A 63 -13.36 -0.81 -6.23
CA VAL A 63 -14.17 -0.79 -5.00
C VAL A 63 -14.92 0.54 -4.84
N LEU A 64 -14.28 1.67 -5.14
CA LEU A 64 -14.91 3.00 -5.08
C LEU A 64 -15.95 3.24 -6.17
N THR A 65 -15.82 2.61 -7.35
CA THR A 65 -16.70 2.86 -8.50
C THR A 65 -17.83 1.82 -8.62
N ARG A 66 -17.80 0.76 -7.80
CA ARG A 66 -18.82 -0.29 -7.86
C ARG A 66 -20.15 0.24 -7.32
N ASN A 67 -21.23 0.01 -8.07
CA ASN A 67 -22.59 0.28 -7.59
C ASN A 67 -22.86 -0.52 -6.32
N LEU A 68 -23.38 0.16 -5.30
CA LEU A 68 -23.81 -0.45 -4.06
C LEU A 68 -25.05 -1.30 -4.29
N THR A 69 -25.06 -2.50 -3.73
CA THR A 69 -26.22 -3.37 -3.67
C THR A 69 -26.99 -3.10 -2.38
N PHE A 70 -28.27 -3.47 -2.31
CA PHE A 70 -29.09 -3.31 -1.10
C PHE A 70 -28.45 -3.98 0.13
N SER A 71 -27.88 -5.18 -0.03
CA SER A 71 -27.15 -5.88 1.04
C SER A 71 -25.84 -5.18 1.46
N ASP A 72 -25.23 -4.41 0.55
CA ASP A 72 -24.04 -3.62 0.87
C ASP A 72 -24.42 -2.39 1.71
N LEU A 73 -25.63 -1.88 1.51
CA LEU A 73 -26.20 -0.77 2.26
C LEU A 73 -26.56 -1.20 3.69
N GLU A 74 -27.17 -2.37 3.85
CA GLU A 74 -27.49 -2.98 5.15
C GLU A 74 -26.22 -3.31 5.96
N ALA A 75 -25.12 -3.67 5.30
CA ALA A 75 -23.84 -3.89 5.97
C ALA A 75 -23.09 -2.58 6.30
N ALA A 76 -23.42 -1.48 5.65
CA ALA A 76 -22.83 -0.16 5.90
C ALA A 76 -23.54 0.58 7.04
N ASP A 77 -24.81 0.26 7.27
CA ASP A 77 -25.64 0.75 8.37
C ASP A 77 -25.10 0.19 9.70
N LEU A 78 -24.39 1.02 10.45
CA LEU A 78 -23.75 0.63 11.71
C LEU A 78 -24.66 0.88 12.92
N ASP A 79 -25.69 1.73 12.77
CA ASP A 79 -26.62 2.11 13.83
C ASP A 79 -28.06 1.54 13.66
N ASP A 80 -28.29 0.76 12.60
CA ASP A 80 -29.55 0.07 12.23
C ASP A 80 -30.73 1.04 12.03
N ASP A 81 -30.44 2.29 11.61
CA ASP A 81 -31.46 3.32 11.37
C ASP A 81 -32.07 3.26 9.95
N LYS A 82 -31.61 2.33 9.12
CA LYS A 82 -31.99 2.10 7.71
C LYS A 82 -31.63 3.25 6.77
N VAL A 83 -30.83 4.20 7.22
CA VAL A 83 -30.16 5.18 6.38
C VAL A 83 -28.65 4.99 6.50
N VAL A 84 -27.91 5.45 5.50
CA VAL A 84 -26.44 5.37 5.54
C VAL A 84 -25.92 6.78 5.49
N SER A 85 -25.33 7.22 6.58
CA SER A 85 -24.67 8.52 6.67
C SER A 85 -23.39 8.55 5.84
N ALA A 86 -22.92 9.76 5.53
CA ALA A 86 -21.66 9.92 4.80
C ALA A 86 -20.46 9.30 5.54
N ALA A 87 -20.49 9.26 6.88
CA ALA A 87 -19.43 8.67 7.69
C ALA A 87 -19.43 7.14 7.58
N GLU A 88 -20.59 6.52 7.72
CA GLU A 88 -20.78 5.07 7.57
C GLU A 88 -20.40 4.58 6.18
N PHE A 89 -20.81 5.32 5.14
CA PHE A 89 -20.41 5.02 3.77
C PHE A 89 -18.87 5.03 3.60
N VAL A 90 -18.19 6.00 4.21
CA VAL A 90 -16.72 6.09 4.17
C VAL A 90 -16.08 4.95 4.94
N VAL A 91 -16.57 4.59 6.13
CA VAL A 91 -16.08 3.46 6.92
C VAL A 91 -16.25 2.15 6.18
N TYR A 92 -17.45 1.89 5.64
CA TYR A 92 -17.75 0.71 4.82
C TYR A 92 -16.80 0.61 3.61
N LYS A 93 -16.59 1.71 2.87
CA LYS A 93 -15.63 1.71 1.75
C LYS A 93 -14.20 1.48 2.21
N LEU A 94 -13.80 1.99 3.37
CA LEU A 94 -12.48 1.72 3.95
C LEU A 94 -12.31 0.24 4.34
N GLN A 95 -13.36 -0.41 4.82
CA GLN A 95 -13.39 -1.85 5.12
C GLN A 95 -13.31 -2.69 3.84
N GLU A 96 -14.11 -2.39 2.81
CA GLU A 96 -14.02 -3.07 1.51
C GLU A 96 -12.63 -2.91 0.87
N MET A 97 -11.98 -1.76 1.07
CA MET A 97 -10.60 -1.51 0.62
C MET A 97 -9.54 -2.25 1.45
N GLY A 98 -9.93 -2.96 2.53
CA GLY A 98 -9.04 -3.65 3.45
C GLY A 98 -8.11 -2.72 4.22
N LYS A 99 -8.49 -1.43 4.37
CA LYS A 99 -7.69 -0.42 5.08
C LYS A 99 -7.92 -0.42 6.59
N ILE A 100 -9.10 -0.86 7.00
CA ILE A 100 -9.53 -0.98 8.38
C ILE A 100 -10.24 -2.32 8.52
N SER A 101 -10.00 -3.03 9.62
CA SER A 101 -10.67 -4.30 9.91
C SER A 101 -12.00 -4.06 10.64
N GLN A 102 -12.90 -5.05 10.65
CA GLN A 102 -14.12 -4.98 11.47
C GLN A 102 -13.78 -4.86 12.95
N GLU A 103 -12.70 -5.52 13.39
CA GLU A 103 -12.20 -5.48 14.78
C GLU A 103 -11.81 -4.07 15.19
N ASP A 104 -11.11 -3.34 14.30
CA ASP A 104 -10.73 -1.95 14.53
C ASP A 104 -11.96 -1.04 14.65
N VAL A 105 -12.95 -1.22 13.76
CA VAL A 105 -14.20 -0.44 13.80
C VAL A 105 -14.95 -0.69 15.10
N THR A 106 -15.12 -1.95 15.50
CA THR A 106 -15.78 -2.31 16.76
C THR A 106 -15.02 -1.75 17.96
N ALA A 107 -13.69 -1.84 17.99
CA ALA A 107 -12.88 -1.30 19.08
C ALA A 107 -12.98 0.24 19.19
N ILE A 108 -13.07 0.93 18.04
CA ILE A 108 -13.28 2.39 18.01
C ILE A 108 -14.68 2.74 18.49
N LEU A 109 -15.71 1.99 18.06
CA LEU A 109 -17.09 2.18 18.52
C LEU A 109 -17.26 1.90 20.01
N GLU A 110 -16.66 0.83 20.54
CA GLU A 110 -16.64 0.56 21.99
C GLU A 110 -15.96 1.68 22.75
N ARG A 111 -14.85 2.22 22.23
CA ARG A 111 -14.17 3.35 22.85
C ARG A 111 -15.05 4.60 22.84
N LEU A 112 -15.80 4.81 21.76
CA LEU A 112 -16.77 5.90 21.65
C LEU A 112 -17.89 5.72 22.67
N GLN A 113 -18.47 4.52 22.80
CA GLN A 113 -19.49 4.21 23.83
C GLN A 113 -18.98 4.38 25.26
N ASN A 114 -17.70 4.10 25.52
CA ASN A 114 -17.10 4.33 26.84
C ASN A 114 -16.86 5.82 27.14
N LEU A 115 -16.64 6.63 26.11
CA LEU A 115 -16.47 8.09 26.23
C LEU A 115 -17.82 8.82 26.26
N ASP A 116 -18.84 8.23 25.63
CA ASP A 116 -20.20 8.72 25.55
C ASP A 116 -20.96 8.44 26.85
N VAL A 117 -20.78 9.33 27.83
CA VAL A 117 -21.42 9.24 29.14
C VAL A 117 -22.93 9.46 29.05
N ASP A 118 -23.37 10.31 28.11
CA ASP A 118 -24.79 10.61 27.91
C ASP A 118 -25.51 9.59 27.01
N ARG A 119 -24.76 8.66 26.40
CA ARG A 119 -25.25 7.64 25.46
C ARG A 119 -26.04 8.25 24.31
N SER A 120 -25.70 9.47 23.91
CA SER A 120 -26.34 10.15 22.80
C SER A 120 -25.99 9.54 21.44
N GLY A 121 -24.95 8.69 21.38
CA GLY A 121 -24.38 8.18 20.15
C GLY A 121 -23.44 9.18 19.48
N THR A 122 -23.18 10.34 20.11
CA THR A 122 -22.31 11.39 19.58
C THR A 122 -21.40 11.94 20.66
N LEU A 123 -20.11 12.12 20.34
CA LEU A 123 -19.20 12.76 21.28
C LEU A 123 -19.45 14.27 21.31
N THR A 124 -20.02 14.75 22.40
CA THR A 124 -20.23 16.17 22.64
C THR A 124 -19.07 16.74 23.44
N THR A 125 -18.78 18.04 23.28
CA THR A 125 -17.74 18.74 24.06
C THR A 125 -17.95 18.61 25.58
N SER A 126 -19.20 18.43 26.02
CA SER A 126 -19.61 18.13 27.40
C SER A 126 -19.00 16.84 27.94
N ASP A 127 -18.95 15.78 27.13
CA ASP A 127 -18.47 14.44 27.53
C ASP A 127 -16.96 14.44 27.76
N LEU A 128 -16.23 15.20 26.94
CA LEU A 128 -14.79 15.38 27.07
C LEU A 128 -14.38 16.17 28.31
N ILE A 129 -15.28 17.03 28.82
CA ILE A 129 -15.05 17.79 30.07
C ILE A 129 -15.32 16.89 31.27
N HIS A 130 -16.34 16.03 31.21
CA HIS A 130 -16.68 15.10 32.28
C HIS A 130 -15.64 13.99 32.49
N PHE A 131 -14.90 13.59 31.44
CA PHE A 131 -13.82 12.61 31.54
C PHE A 131 -12.49 13.18 32.10
N ARG A 132 -12.32 14.51 32.13
CA ARG A 132 -11.06 15.18 32.53
C ARG A 132 -11.00 15.59 34.02
N ASN A 133 -12.00 15.20 34.82
CA ASN A 133 -12.08 15.46 36.26
C ASN A 133 -12.15 14.15 37.04
#